data_AF-A0A7S7SMR2-F1
#
_entry.id   AF-A0A7S7SMR2-F1
#
_cell.length_a   1.000
_cell.length_b   1.000
_cell.length_c   1.000
_cell.angle_alpha   90.00
_cell.angle_beta   90.00
_cell.angle_gamma   90.00
#
_symmetry.space_group_name_H-M   'P 1'
#
loop_
_entity.id
_entity.type
_entity.pdbx_description
1 polymer ?
#
loop_
_entity_poly.entity_id
_entity_poly.type
_entity_poly.pdbx_seq_one_letter_code
_entity_poly.pdbx_strand_id
1 'polypeptide(L)'
;MSRLDERVEWTSGEMVDSRVMPGVHFAVAKISLARRAEISRRMRELMNELEFRAAGEGLADRLAATELEARIDRVYIEWGLLEVTGLAIDGAAATVESLVEKGPEALCREIAGCVRQQCHLTGEERKN
;
A
#
# COMPACT_ATOMS: atom_id res chain seq x y z
N MET A 1 42.78 -11.43 -11.84
CA MET A 1 42.14 -10.52 -10.87
C MET A 1 40.70 -10.98 -10.68
N SER A 2 40.40 -11.40 -9.46
CA SER A 2 39.22 -12.20 -9.07
C SER A 2 37.92 -11.40 -9.15
N ARG A 3 36.89 -11.92 -9.84
CA ARG A 3 35.49 -11.44 -9.81
C ARG A 3 34.69 -12.07 -8.65
N LEU A 4 35.36 -12.52 -7.60
CA LEU A 4 34.73 -13.10 -6.42
C LEU A 4 34.70 -12.02 -5.34
N ASP A 5 33.66 -11.19 -5.32
CA ASP A 5 32.93 -10.71 -4.12
C ASP A 5 31.98 -9.52 -4.43
N GLU A 6 31.29 -9.52 -5.57
CA GLU A 6 30.23 -8.53 -5.81
C GLU A 6 28.91 -9.10 -5.29
N ARG A 7 28.66 -8.94 -3.99
CA ARG A 7 27.39 -9.32 -3.38
C ARG A 7 26.33 -8.30 -3.79
N VAL A 8 25.23 -8.79 -4.37
CA VAL A 8 24.05 -7.94 -4.61
C VAL A 8 23.26 -7.85 -3.32
N GLU A 9 23.13 -6.64 -2.77
CA GLU A 9 22.31 -6.38 -1.59
C GLU A 9 20.84 -6.16 -1.97
N TRP A 10 19.93 -6.88 -1.32
CA TRP A 10 18.49 -6.72 -1.48
C TRP A 10 17.87 -6.25 -0.17
N THR A 11 17.21 -5.10 -0.19
CA THR A 11 16.35 -4.63 0.91
C THR A 11 14.92 -5.06 0.69
N SER A 12 14.25 -5.55 1.72
CA SER A 12 12.84 -5.95 1.66
C SER A 12 11.87 -4.77 1.61
N GLY A 13 12.36 -3.54 1.79
CA GLY A 13 11.56 -2.32 1.78
C GLY A 13 12.26 -1.14 1.14
N GLU A 14 11.48 -0.08 0.93
CA GLU A 14 11.87 1.22 0.41
C GLU A 14 11.30 2.30 1.32
N MET A 15 12.16 3.23 1.75
CA MET A 15 11.76 4.39 2.54
C MET A 15 11.25 5.51 1.63
N VAL A 16 10.16 6.14 2.02
CA VAL A 16 9.49 7.19 1.25
C VAL A 16 9.17 8.37 2.17
N ASP A 17 9.49 9.58 1.71
CA ASP A 17 9.06 10.82 2.34
C ASP A 17 7.62 11.16 1.93
N SER A 18 6.75 11.48 2.90
CA SER A 18 5.38 11.88 2.58
C SER A 18 5.35 13.23 1.86
N ARG A 19 4.60 13.29 0.76
CA ARG A 19 4.37 14.53 0.01
C ARG A 19 3.21 15.33 0.58
N VAL A 20 2.26 14.65 1.23
CA VAL A 20 1.08 15.29 1.82
C VAL A 20 1.31 15.75 3.26
N MET A 21 2.34 15.22 3.93
CA MET A 21 2.65 15.55 5.33
C MET A 21 4.17 15.65 5.56
N PRO A 22 4.77 16.85 5.39
CA PRO A 22 6.20 17.06 5.62
C PRO A 22 6.64 16.62 7.02
N GLY A 23 7.77 15.89 7.09
CA GLY A 23 8.31 15.33 8.32
C GLY A 23 7.79 13.93 8.68
N VAL A 24 6.84 13.39 7.91
CA VAL A 24 6.42 11.99 8.00
C VAL A 24 7.16 11.16 6.95
N HIS A 25 7.70 10.02 7.39
CA HIS A 25 8.40 9.06 6.56
C HIS A 25 7.79 7.67 6.76
N PHE A 26 7.72 6.88 5.72
CA PHE A 26 7.18 5.53 5.81
C PHE A 26 7.94 4.56 4.92
N ALA A 27 8.09 3.31 5.38
CA ALA A 27 8.71 2.26 4.58
C ALA A 27 7.64 1.36 3.98
N VAL A 28 7.67 1.20 2.65
CA VAL A 28 6.82 0.25 1.93
C VAL A 28 7.60 -1.00 1.59
N ALA A 29 6.94 -2.15 1.63
CA ALA A 29 7.51 -3.43 1.25
C ALA A 29 7.77 -3.46 -0.25
N LYS A 30 9.00 -3.84 -0.63
CA LYS A 30 9.29 -4.22 -2.00
C LYS A 30 8.65 -5.56 -2.31
N ILE A 31 8.19 -5.69 -3.55
CA ILE A 31 7.54 -6.92 -3.98
C ILE A 31 8.54 -8.09 -3.98
N SER A 32 8.19 -9.16 -3.27
CA SER A 32 8.85 -10.46 -3.32
C SER A 32 7.88 -11.51 -3.85
N LEU A 33 8.38 -12.69 -4.22
CA LEU A 33 7.54 -13.78 -4.73
C LEU A 33 6.40 -14.14 -3.76
N ALA A 34 6.72 -14.30 -2.47
CA ALA A 34 5.74 -14.64 -1.44
C ALA A 34 4.72 -13.50 -1.26
N ARG A 35 5.22 -12.25 -1.19
CA ARG A 35 4.38 -11.06 -1.05
C ARG A 35 3.40 -10.92 -2.23
N ARG A 36 3.86 -11.16 -3.46
CA ARG A 36 3.02 -11.17 -4.67
C ARG A 36 1.88 -12.16 -4.56
N ALA A 37 2.17 -13.41 -4.23
CA ALA A 37 1.15 -14.45 -4.12
C ALA A 37 0.10 -14.09 -3.05
N GLU A 38 0.56 -13.52 -1.93
CA GLU A 38 -0.31 -13.09 -0.85
C GLU A 38 -1.25 -11.95 -1.25
N ILE A 39 -0.75 -10.87 -1.85
CA ILE A 39 -1.60 -9.73 -2.22
C ILE A 39 -2.59 -10.11 -3.33
N SER A 40 -2.17 -10.94 -4.29
CA SER A 40 -3.07 -11.44 -5.33
C SER A 40 -4.20 -12.30 -4.74
N ARG A 41 -3.94 -13.04 -3.66
CA ARG A 41 -4.99 -13.79 -2.94
C ARG A 41 -5.96 -12.84 -2.24
N ARG A 42 -5.45 -11.87 -1.47
CA ARG A 42 -6.27 -10.89 -0.73
C ARG A 42 -7.13 -10.02 -1.66
N MET A 43 -6.57 -9.59 -2.79
CA MET A 43 -7.27 -8.74 -3.76
C MET A 43 -8.37 -9.48 -4.54
N ARG A 44 -8.20 -10.78 -4.81
CA ARG A 44 -9.21 -11.57 -5.54
C ARG A 44 -10.57 -11.55 -4.84
N GLU A 45 -10.57 -11.63 -3.51
CA GLU A 45 -11.79 -11.59 -2.70
C GLU A 45 -12.51 -10.23 -2.83
N LEU A 46 -11.75 -9.13 -2.81
CA LEU A 46 -12.30 -7.78 -2.95
C LEU A 46 -12.78 -7.47 -4.38
N MET A 47 -12.08 -7.94 -5.40
CA MET A 47 -12.48 -7.74 -6.81
C MET A 47 -13.78 -8.45 -7.14
N ASN A 48 -14.00 -9.66 -6.61
CA ASN A 48 -15.27 -10.36 -6.78
C ASN A 48 -16.44 -9.60 -6.14
N GLU A 49 -16.20 -8.95 -4.98
CA GLU A 49 -17.20 -8.12 -4.31
C GLU A 49 -17.47 -6.82 -5.07
N LEU A 50 -16.44 -6.23 -5.71
CA LEU A 50 -16.56 -5.05 -6.57
C LEU A 50 -17.44 -5.33 -7.80
N GLU A 51 -17.19 -6.43 -8.51
CA GLU A 51 -17.94 -6.81 -9.71
C GLU A 51 -19.44 -6.96 -9.43
N PHE A 52 -19.81 -7.46 -8.24
CA PHE A 52 -21.21 -7.57 -7.83
C PHE A 52 -21.87 -6.20 -7.59
N ARG A 53 -21.13 -5.22 -7.07
CA ARG A 53 -21.65 -3.90 -6.67
C ARG A 53 -21.61 -2.86 -7.79
N ALA A 54 -20.72 -2.99 -8.77
CA ALA A 54 -20.54 -2.02 -9.86
C ALA A 54 -21.67 -2.04 -10.92
N ALA A 55 -22.68 -2.92 -10.79
CA ALA A 55 -23.78 -3.05 -11.73
C ALA A 55 -24.92 -2.01 -11.55
N GLY A 56 -24.77 -1.03 -10.65
CA GLY A 56 -25.73 0.04 -10.40
C GLY A 56 -25.18 1.45 -10.66
N GLU A 57 -26.03 2.40 -11.07
CA GLU A 57 -25.64 3.79 -11.42
C GLU A 57 -26.19 4.86 -10.46
N GLY A 58 -26.76 4.47 -9.31
CA GLY A 58 -27.39 5.35 -8.32
C GLY A 58 -26.44 6.00 -7.31
N LEU A 59 -26.97 6.91 -6.49
CA LEU A 59 -26.23 7.53 -5.37
C LEU A 59 -25.70 6.48 -4.38
N ALA A 60 -26.47 5.42 -4.14
CA ALA A 60 -26.05 4.29 -3.31
C ALA A 60 -24.80 3.59 -3.88
N ASP A 61 -24.72 3.48 -5.21
CA ASP A 61 -23.60 2.82 -5.88
C ASP A 61 -22.33 3.67 -5.81
N ARG A 62 -22.44 5.00 -5.86
CA ARG A 62 -21.30 5.92 -5.64
C ARG A 62 -20.76 5.85 -4.22
N LEU A 63 -21.64 5.76 -3.22
CA LEU A 63 -21.21 5.60 -1.82
C LEU A 63 -20.54 4.24 -1.60
N ALA A 64 -21.11 3.18 -2.19
CA ALA A 64 -20.54 1.84 -2.14
C ALA A 64 -19.16 1.76 -2.82
N ALA A 65 -18.95 2.51 -3.92
CA ALA A 65 -17.66 2.60 -4.58
C ALA A 65 -16.60 3.25 -3.68
N THR A 66 -16.92 4.39 -3.06
CA THR A 66 -16.00 5.07 -2.12
C THR A 66 -15.65 4.19 -0.92
N GLU A 67 -16.63 3.49 -0.34
CA GLU A 67 -16.39 2.54 0.76
C GLU A 67 -15.44 1.43 0.34
N LEU A 68 -15.63 0.90 -0.87
CA LEU A 68 -14.81 -0.17 -1.40
C LEU A 68 -13.39 0.29 -1.72
N GLU A 69 -13.21 1.50 -2.26
CA GLU A 69 -11.89 2.11 -2.45
C GLU A 69 -11.15 2.22 -1.11
N ALA A 70 -11.81 2.70 -0.05
CA ALA A 70 -11.22 2.76 1.28
C ALA A 70 -10.83 1.37 1.83
N ARG A 71 -11.64 0.33 1.56
CA ARG A 71 -11.32 -1.05 1.93
C ARG A 71 -10.11 -1.60 1.17
N ILE A 72 -10.00 -1.29 -0.12
CA ILE A 72 -8.83 -1.66 -0.94
C ILE A 72 -7.57 -0.97 -0.42
N ASP A 73 -7.66 0.33 -0.12
CA ASP A 73 -6.55 1.11 0.44
C ASP A 73 -6.05 0.49 1.75
N ARG A 74 -6.98 0.16 2.64
CA ARG A 74 -6.68 -0.53 3.90
C ARG A 74 -5.93 -1.84 3.66
N VAL A 75 -6.38 -2.70 2.74
CA VAL A 75 -5.70 -3.97 2.45
C VAL A 75 -4.29 -3.75 1.93
N TYR A 76 -4.07 -2.75 1.07
CA TYR A 76 -2.72 -2.41 0.62
C TYR A 76 -1.84 -1.90 1.76
N ILE A 77 -2.35 -1.05 2.64
CA ILE A 77 -1.59 -0.53 3.79
C ILE A 77 -1.22 -1.67 4.74
N GLU A 78 -2.18 -2.49 5.18
CA GLU A 78 -1.94 -3.59 6.12
C GLU A 78 -0.97 -4.64 5.57
N TRP A 79 -0.95 -4.85 4.26
CA TRP A 79 -0.02 -5.78 3.62
C TRP A 79 1.37 -5.16 3.35
N GLY A 80 1.39 -3.91 2.92
CA GLY A 80 2.55 -3.28 2.28
C GLY A 80 3.29 -2.27 3.13
N LEU A 81 2.68 -1.67 4.14
CA LEU A 81 3.35 -0.72 5.04
C LEU A 81 4.16 -1.50 6.08
N LEU A 82 5.46 -1.22 6.17
CA LEU A 82 6.36 -1.84 7.16
C LEU A 82 6.45 -0.99 8.43
N GLU A 83 6.59 0.32 8.25
CA GLU A 83 6.70 1.29 9.35
C GLU A 83 6.28 2.69 8.90
N VAL A 84 5.87 3.50 9.86
CA VAL A 84 5.62 4.93 9.70
C VAL A 84 6.28 5.66 10.87
N THR A 85 6.97 6.76 10.58
CA THR A 85 7.72 7.56 11.54
C THR A 85 7.45 9.04 11.31
N GLY A 86 7.66 9.87 12.34
CA GLY A 86 7.36 11.30 12.28
C GLY A 86 5.87 11.64 12.43
N LEU A 87 5.00 10.64 12.62
CA LEU A 87 3.58 10.82 12.91
C LEU A 87 3.27 10.39 14.34
N ALA A 88 2.55 11.24 15.06
CA ALA A 88 1.92 10.88 16.33
C ALA A 88 0.38 10.93 16.16
N ILE A 89 -0.30 9.89 16.63
CA ILE A 89 -1.76 9.78 16.63
C ILE A 89 -2.19 9.69 18.09
N ASP A 90 -3.07 10.61 18.52
CA ASP A 90 -3.55 10.71 19.90
C ASP A 90 -2.42 10.76 20.96
N GLY A 91 -1.27 11.34 20.61
CA GLY A 91 -0.11 11.47 21.51
C GLY A 91 0.81 10.25 21.57
N ALA A 92 0.53 9.19 20.82
CA ALA A 92 1.40 8.03 20.67
C ALA A 92 2.04 7.98 19.28
N ALA A 93 3.23 7.36 19.17
CA ALA A 93 3.85 7.12 17.87
C ALA A 93 2.92 6.24 17.00
N ALA A 94 2.73 6.63 15.75
CA ALA A 94 1.83 5.91 14.85
C ALA A 94 2.35 4.50 14.56
N THR A 95 1.46 3.52 14.69
CA THR A 95 1.60 2.16 14.16
C THR A 95 0.78 2.01 12.89
N VAL A 96 1.03 0.95 12.11
CA VAL A 96 0.21 0.59 10.93
C VAL A 96 -1.27 0.50 11.31
N GLU A 97 -1.58 -0.16 12.42
CA GLU A 97 -2.95 -0.30 12.94
C GLU A 97 -3.57 1.06 13.27
N SER A 98 -2.90 1.88 14.07
CA SER A 98 -3.42 3.21 14.44
C SER A 98 -3.58 4.15 13.24
N LEU A 99 -2.71 4.01 12.23
CA LEU A 99 -2.79 4.77 10.99
C LEU A 99 -4.03 4.37 10.17
N VAL A 100 -4.31 3.08 10.05
CA VAL A 100 -5.49 2.59 9.34
C VAL A 100 -6.79 3.00 10.03
N GLU A 101 -6.82 3.02 11.37
CA GLU A 101 -8.04 3.32 12.12
C GLU A 101 -8.29 4.82 12.34
N LYS A 102 -7.24 5.59 12.60
CA LYS A 102 -7.32 6.98 13.08
C LYS A 102 -6.42 7.94 12.31
N GLY A 103 -5.69 7.42 11.32
CA GLY A 103 -4.74 8.20 10.56
C GLY A 103 -5.41 9.20 9.62
N PRO A 104 -4.66 10.24 9.19
CA PRO A 104 -5.13 11.17 8.18
C PRO A 104 -5.41 10.46 6.85
N GLU A 105 -6.63 10.58 6.34
CA GLU A 105 -7.06 9.90 5.10
C GLU A 105 -6.14 10.18 3.91
N ALA A 106 -5.68 11.44 3.75
CA ALA A 106 -4.78 11.82 2.67
C ALA A 106 -3.45 11.06 2.70
N LEU A 107 -2.90 10.81 3.90
CA LEU A 107 -1.67 10.05 4.07
C LEU A 107 -1.90 8.56 3.79
N CYS A 108 -3.02 8.00 4.24
CA CYS A 108 -3.40 6.61 3.93
C CYS A 108 -3.51 6.40 2.41
N ARG A 109 -4.17 7.31 1.69
CA ARG A 109 -4.28 7.26 0.22
C ARG A 109 -2.92 7.34 -0.47
N GLU A 110 -2.02 8.21 0.01
CA GLU A 110 -0.64 8.30 -0.50
C GLU A 110 0.10 6.97 -0.33
N ILE A 111 0.10 6.42 0.89
CA ILE A 111 0.78 5.16 1.22
C ILE A 111 0.22 4.00 0.38
N ALA A 112 -1.11 3.86 0.32
CA ALA A 112 -1.75 2.84 -0.51
C ALA A 112 -1.37 3.00 -1.99
N GLY A 113 -1.26 4.24 -2.49
CA GLY A 113 -0.75 4.55 -3.81
C GLY A 113 0.68 4.07 -4.05
N CYS A 114 1.59 4.33 -3.10
CA CYS A 114 2.98 3.85 -3.17
C CYS A 114 3.04 2.31 -3.17
N VAL A 115 2.28 1.65 -2.31
CA VAL A 115 2.21 0.18 -2.25
C VAL A 115 1.65 -0.39 -3.56
N ARG A 116 0.63 0.24 -4.14
CA ARG A 116 0.08 -0.16 -5.45
C ARG A 116 1.11 -0.05 -6.57
N GLN A 117 1.96 0.98 -6.56
CA GLN A 117 3.03 1.10 -7.55
C GLN A 117 4.02 -0.06 -7.42
N GLN A 118 4.42 -0.47 -6.21
CA GLN A 118 5.27 -1.66 -6.02
C GLN A 118 4.66 -2.93 -6.62
N CYS A 119 3.32 -3.05 -6.60
CA CYS A 119 2.59 -4.14 -7.24
C CYS A 119 2.55 -4.03 -8.77
N HIS A 120 2.30 -2.83 -9.33
CA HIS A 120 2.18 -2.60 -10.78
C HIS A 120 3.52 -2.59 -11.52
N LEU A 121 4.61 -2.11 -10.90
CA LEU A 121 5.97 -2.07 -11.46
C LEU A 121 6.55 -3.45 -11.80
N THR A 122 5.83 -4.52 -11.49
CA THR A 122 6.20 -5.90 -11.79
C THR A 122 5.19 -6.63 -12.66
N GLY A 123 4.15 -5.93 -13.13
CA GLY A 123 3.19 -6.40 -14.15
C GLY A 123 3.58 -5.93 -15.56
N GLU A 124 3.79 -4.63 -15.77
CA GLU A 124 3.99 -4.08 -17.13
C GLU A 124 5.11 -3.03 -17.32
N GLU A 125 5.78 -2.54 -16.26
CA GLU A 125 6.78 -1.46 -16.44
C GLU A 125 8.16 -1.78 -15.83
N ARG A 126 8.80 -2.81 -16.38
CA ARG A 126 10.28 -2.94 -16.44
C ARG A 126 10.76 -2.84 -17.89
N LYS A 127 10.29 -1.83 -18.62
CA LYS A 127 10.91 -1.37 -19.86
C LYS A 127 11.15 0.12 -19.71
N ASN A 128 12.29 0.47 -19.13
CA ASN A 128 13.16 1.60 -19.48
C ASN A 128 14.28 1.71 -18.46
#